data_AF-A0AA96EEY4-F1
#
_entry.id   AF-A0AA96EEY4-F1
#
_cell.length_a   1.000
_cell.length_b   1.000
_cell.length_c   1.000
_cell.angle_alpha   90.00
_cell.angle_beta   90.00
_cell.angle_gamma   90.00
#
_symmetry.space_group_name_H-M   'P 1'
#
loop_
_entity.id
_entity.type
_entity.pdbx_description
1 polymer ?
#
loop_
_entity_poly.entity_id
_entity_poly.type
_entity_poly.pdbx_seq_one_letter_code
_entity_poly.pdbx_strand_id
1 'polypeptide(L)'
;MSFDAGSRVEGFHQFTGDEAFALVAEKLAERARHEVMALRKRFPSPSHVQAWIAAKPRTSIWDHYHLAVSAGLAGAIERSKRSFADVISDPEERPWATEIRRRSAEFMRCLELGTGFEAEVMDTVKRARASLGLSTL
;
A
#
# COMPACT_ATOMS: atom_id res chain seq x y z
N MET A 1 -6.03 -0.53 5.36
CA MET A 1 -5.29 -0.62 4.08
C MET A 1 -5.11 0.78 3.53
N SER A 2 -3.90 1.14 3.11
CA SER A 2 -3.59 2.40 2.41
C SER A 2 -3.02 2.03 1.04
N PHE A 3 -3.43 2.72 -0.01
CA PHE A 3 -2.99 2.52 -1.39
C PHE A 3 -2.98 3.88 -2.09
N ASP A 4 -2.09 4.05 -3.07
CA ASP A 4 -1.91 5.32 -3.76
C ASP A 4 -3.08 5.61 -4.71
N ALA A 5 -4.08 6.31 -4.15
CA ALA A 5 -5.30 6.72 -4.83
C ALA A 5 -5.45 8.24 -4.74
N GLY A 6 -5.15 8.89 -5.86
CA GLY A 6 -5.24 10.34 -6.02
C GLY A 6 -3.86 10.97 -6.22
N SER A 7 -3.78 12.26 -5.95
CA SER A 7 -2.55 13.04 -5.96
C SER A 7 -2.68 14.16 -4.92
N ARG A 8 -1.57 14.76 -4.51
CA ARG A 8 -1.63 15.98 -3.71
C ARG A 8 -2.39 17.06 -4.49
N VAL A 9 -3.44 17.61 -3.88
CA VAL A 9 -4.32 18.59 -4.54
C VAL A 9 -4.00 20.03 -4.10
N GLU A 10 -3.44 20.21 -2.90
CA GLU A 10 -3.11 21.54 -2.37
C GLU A 10 -1.63 21.88 -2.50
N GLY A 11 -1.35 23.17 -2.74
CA GLY A 11 0.00 23.71 -2.82
C GLY A 11 0.75 23.68 -1.50
N PHE A 12 1.95 24.24 -1.50
CA PHE A 12 2.72 24.44 -0.29
C PHE A 12 2.18 25.67 0.46
N HIS A 13 1.94 25.53 1.77
CA HIS A 13 1.62 26.64 2.65
C HIS A 13 2.85 26.98 3.50
N GLN A 14 3.39 28.18 3.32
CA GLN A 14 4.54 28.66 4.10
C GLN A 14 4.13 28.91 5.54
N PHE A 15 4.98 28.49 6.48
CA PHE A 15 4.81 28.79 7.89
C PHE A 15 5.05 30.28 8.15
N THR A 16 4.06 30.97 8.73
CA THR A 16 4.14 32.40 9.06
C THR A 16 3.86 32.69 10.54
N GLY A 17 3.53 31.67 11.33
CA GLY A 17 3.19 31.78 12.75
C GLY A 17 2.20 30.70 13.20
N ASP A 18 2.18 30.41 14.49
CA ASP A 18 1.44 29.28 15.06
C ASP A 18 -0.07 29.40 14.84
N GLU A 19 -0.65 30.59 14.95
CA GLU A 19 -2.10 30.81 14.72
C GLU A 19 -2.50 30.53 13.26
N ALA A 20 -1.72 31.04 12.31
CA ALA A 20 -1.95 30.80 10.88
C ALA A 20 -1.75 29.32 10.54
N PHE A 21 -0.79 28.66 11.19
CA PHE A 21 -0.52 27.25 10.99
C PHE A 21 -1.59 26.35 11.60
N ALA A 22 -2.10 26.68 12.80
CA ALA A 22 -3.17 25.94 13.46
C ALA A 22 -4.43 25.88 12.58
N LEU A 23 -4.81 27.02 11.98
CA LEU A 23 -5.96 27.07 11.07
C LEU A 23 -5.76 26.18 9.81
N VAL A 24 -4.54 26.15 9.26
CA VAL A 24 -4.21 25.28 8.12
C VAL A 24 -4.22 23.80 8.55
N ALA A 25 -3.69 23.50 9.73
CA ALA A 25 -3.66 22.15 10.28
C ALA A 25 -5.09 21.61 10.53
N GLU A 26 -6.00 22.43 11.06
CA GLU A 26 -7.42 22.07 11.23
C GLU A 26 -8.10 21.77 9.89
N LYS A 27 -7.89 22.64 8.89
CA LYS A 27 -8.43 22.41 7.54
C LYS A 27 -7.89 21.13 6.92
N LEU A 28 -6.60 20.86 7.09
CA LEU A 28 -5.96 19.64 6.61
C LEU A 28 -6.53 18.39 7.32
N ALA A 29 -6.73 18.46 8.64
CA ALA A 29 -7.31 17.37 9.41
C ALA A 29 -8.75 17.08 8.98
N GLU A 30 -9.57 18.10 8.76
CA GLU A 30 -10.95 17.95 8.31
C GLU A 30 -11.02 17.39 6.88
N ARG A 31 -10.12 17.84 6.00
CA ARG A 31 -9.98 17.26 4.67
C ARG A 31 -9.56 15.80 4.73
N ALA A 32 -8.55 15.47 5.53
CA ALA A 32 -8.10 14.09 5.71
C ALA A 32 -9.24 13.20 6.20
N ARG A 33 -10.09 13.70 7.11
CA ARG A 33 -11.31 13.00 7.56
C ARG A 33 -12.24 12.70 6.38
N HIS A 34 -12.54 13.69 5.55
CA HIS A 34 -13.39 13.51 4.37
C HIS A 34 -12.81 12.51 3.36
N GLU A 35 -11.52 12.64 3.03
CA GLU A 35 -10.85 11.75 2.08
C GLU A 35 -10.83 10.30 2.61
N VAL A 36 -10.57 10.10 3.91
CA VAL A 36 -10.62 8.76 4.53
C VAL A 36 -12.02 8.16 4.44
N MET A 37 -13.09 8.95 4.67
CA MET A 37 -14.47 8.47 4.50
C MET A 37 -14.77 8.12 3.04
N ALA A 38 -14.34 8.94 2.08
CA ALA A 38 -14.52 8.68 0.66
C ALA A 38 -13.80 7.40 0.22
N LEU A 39 -12.55 7.19 0.67
CA LEU A 39 -11.79 5.98 0.41
C LEU A 39 -12.45 4.75 1.02
N ARG A 40 -12.94 4.82 2.27
CA ARG A 40 -13.67 3.70 2.90
C ARG A 40 -14.93 3.34 2.12
N LYS A 41 -15.68 4.33 1.63
CA LYS A 41 -16.87 4.11 0.80
C LYS A 41 -16.51 3.47 -0.55
N ARG A 42 -15.42 3.92 -1.17
CA ARG A 42 -14.96 3.42 -2.48
C ARG A 42 -14.37 2.01 -2.40
N PHE A 43 -13.74 1.68 -1.28
CA PHE A 43 -12.99 0.44 -1.10
C PHE A 43 -13.43 -0.29 0.18
N PRO A 44 -14.67 -0.82 0.21
CA PRO A 44 -15.21 -1.48 1.40
C PRO A 44 -14.55 -2.85 1.68
N SER A 45 -13.86 -3.44 0.71
CA SER A 45 -13.18 -4.74 0.86
C SER A 45 -11.89 -4.81 0.03
N PRO A 46 -10.97 -5.74 0.37
CA PRO A 46 -9.77 -6.00 -0.43
C PRO A 46 -10.05 -6.24 -1.92
N SER A 47 -11.16 -6.92 -2.25
CA SER A 47 -11.54 -7.22 -3.63
C SER A 47 -11.82 -5.96 -4.45
N HIS A 48 -12.39 -4.90 -3.83
CA HIS A 48 -12.61 -3.62 -4.53
C HIS A 48 -11.29 -2.92 -4.84
N VAL A 49 -10.33 -2.97 -3.91
CA VAL A 49 -8.98 -2.44 -4.11
C VAL A 49 -8.28 -3.20 -5.23
N GLN A 50 -8.34 -4.54 -5.19
CA GLN A 50 -7.75 -5.42 -6.18
C GLN A 50 -8.30 -5.12 -7.58
N ALA A 51 -9.62 -5.00 -7.73
CA ALA A 51 -10.25 -4.70 -9.01
C ALA A 51 -9.80 -3.34 -9.56
N TRP A 52 -9.68 -2.33 -8.68
CA TRP A 52 -9.24 -1.00 -9.07
C TRP A 52 -7.76 -0.95 -9.47
N ILE A 53 -6.87 -1.63 -8.73
CA ILE A 53 -5.44 -1.72 -9.09
C ILE A 53 -5.27 -2.51 -10.39
N ALA A 54 -6.01 -3.60 -10.57
CA ALA A 54 -5.91 -4.43 -11.78
C ALA A 54 -6.34 -3.73 -13.07
N ALA A 55 -7.15 -2.68 -12.96
CA ALA A 55 -7.56 -1.86 -14.11
C ALA A 55 -6.47 -0.88 -14.57
N LYS A 56 -5.41 -0.67 -13.78
CA LYS A 56 -4.32 0.23 -14.14
C LYS A 56 -3.25 -0.48 -14.98
N PRO A 57 -2.54 0.24 -15.88
CA PRO A 57 -1.34 -0.28 -16.53
C PRO A 57 -0.30 -0.70 -15.49
N ARG A 58 0.44 -1.76 -15.79
CA ARG A 58 1.57 -2.22 -14.99
C ARG A 58 2.84 -1.82 -15.70
N THR A 59 3.51 -0.80 -15.18
CA THR A 59 4.68 -0.18 -15.82
C THR A 59 5.94 -0.31 -14.98
N SER A 60 5.80 -0.69 -13.72
CA SER A 60 6.90 -0.80 -12.76
C SER A 60 6.74 -2.03 -11.86
N ILE A 61 7.85 -2.45 -11.27
CA ILE A 61 7.90 -3.48 -10.22
C ILE A 61 6.90 -3.22 -9.08
N TRP A 62 6.66 -1.94 -8.73
CA TRP A 62 5.71 -1.56 -7.70
C TRP A 62 4.27 -1.85 -8.10
N ASP A 63 3.91 -1.66 -9.38
CA ASP A 63 2.57 -1.99 -9.87
C ASP A 63 2.28 -3.49 -9.75
N HIS A 64 3.27 -4.33 -10.10
CA HIS A 64 3.17 -5.78 -9.93
C HIS A 64 3.10 -6.17 -8.45
N TYR A 65 3.91 -5.56 -7.59
CA TYR A 65 3.90 -5.81 -6.15
C TYR A 65 2.56 -5.44 -5.50
N HIS A 66 2.03 -4.25 -5.78
CA HIS A 66 0.74 -3.80 -5.25
C HIS A 66 -0.43 -4.66 -5.75
N LEU A 67 -0.38 -5.09 -7.01
CA LEU A 67 -1.35 -6.04 -7.53
C LEU A 67 -1.24 -7.41 -6.83
N ALA A 68 -0.02 -7.90 -6.60
CA ALA A 68 0.21 -9.17 -5.94
C ALA A 68 -0.36 -9.18 -4.52
N VAL A 69 -0.03 -8.16 -3.72
CA VAL A 69 -0.52 -8.04 -2.34
C VAL A 69 -2.04 -7.90 -2.29
N SER A 70 -2.62 -7.01 -3.10
CA SER A 70 -4.08 -6.82 -3.12
C SER A 70 -4.83 -8.05 -3.62
N ALA A 71 -4.29 -8.79 -4.60
CA ALA A 71 -4.84 -10.06 -5.05
C ALA A 71 -4.80 -11.14 -3.97
N GLY A 72 -3.70 -11.25 -3.22
CA GLY A 72 -3.57 -12.21 -2.12
C GLY A 72 -4.59 -11.95 -1.01
N LEU A 73 -4.73 -10.69 -0.59
CA LEU A 73 -5.73 -10.28 0.42
C LEU A 73 -7.17 -10.41 -0.06
N ALA A 74 -7.41 -10.38 -1.38
CA ALA A 74 -8.72 -10.60 -1.97
C ALA A 74 -9.03 -12.09 -2.23
N GLY A 75 -8.12 -13.01 -1.86
CA GLY A 75 -8.26 -14.45 -2.11
C GLY A 75 -7.99 -14.88 -3.56
N ALA A 76 -7.55 -13.96 -4.43
CA ALA A 76 -7.18 -14.26 -5.81
C ALA A 76 -5.75 -14.84 -5.90
N ILE A 77 -5.54 -15.99 -5.27
CA ILE A 77 -4.21 -16.59 -5.00
C ILE A 77 -3.37 -16.75 -6.27
N GLU A 78 -3.94 -17.31 -7.33
CA GLU A 78 -3.19 -17.54 -8.58
C GLU A 78 -2.77 -16.24 -9.27
N ARG A 79 -3.58 -15.19 -9.16
CA ARG A 79 -3.20 -13.86 -9.65
C ARG A 79 -2.08 -13.26 -8.81
N SER A 80 -2.16 -13.44 -7.50
CA SER A 80 -1.14 -12.98 -6.56
C SER A 80 0.22 -13.64 -6.85
N LYS A 81 0.25 -14.97 -6.96
CA LYS A 81 1.46 -15.74 -7.30
C LYS A 81 2.09 -15.29 -8.61
N ARG A 82 1.32 -15.17 -9.69
CA ARG A 82 1.84 -14.67 -10.98
C ARG A 82 2.45 -13.27 -10.86
N SER A 83 1.77 -12.37 -10.16
CA SER A 83 2.25 -10.99 -10.00
C SER A 83 3.51 -10.93 -9.11
N PHE A 84 3.63 -11.79 -8.08
CA PHE A 84 4.87 -11.91 -7.32
C PHE A 84 6.01 -12.52 -8.14
N ALA A 85 5.74 -13.48 -9.03
CA ALA A 85 6.75 -14.00 -9.94
C ALA A 85 7.29 -12.92 -10.90
N ASP A 86 6.42 -12.02 -11.39
CA ASP A 86 6.84 -10.85 -12.16
C ASP A 86 7.77 -9.93 -11.34
N VAL A 87 7.44 -9.68 -10.07
CA VAL A 87 8.31 -8.88 -9.17
C VAL A 87 9.66 -9.55 -8.96
N ILE A 88 9.67 -10.87 -8.71
CA ILE A 88 10.89 -11.65 -8.44
C ILE A 88 11.81 -11.70 -9.67
N SER A 89 11.24 -11.73 -10.86
CA SER A 89 12.00 -11.76 -12.12
C SER A 89 12.37 -10.38 -12.68
N ASP A 90 11.92 -9.30 -12.05
CA ASP A 90 12.21 -7.93 -12.49
C ASP A 90 13.74 -7.66 -12.47
N PRO A 91 14.31 -7.11 -13.57
CA PRO A 91 15.75 -6.94 -13.73
C PRO A 91 16.35 -5.77 -12.94
N GLU A 92 15.56 -4.98 -12.20
CA GLU A 92 16.05 -3.84 -11.43
C GLU A 92 17.07 -4.25 -10.35
N GLU A 93 18.27 -3.65 -10.36
CA GLU A 93 19.37 -4.06 -9.47
C GLU A 93 19.55 -3.15 -8.25
N ARG A 94 18.85 -2.02 -8.18
CA ARG A 94 18.95 -1.11 -7.03
C ARG A 94 18.65 -1.84 -5.70
N PRO A 95 19.30 -1.48 -4.57
CA PRO A 95 19.15 -2.21 -3.31
C PRO A 95 17.71 -2.40 -2.82
N TRP A 96 16.85 -1.41 -3.07
CA TRP A 96 15.42 -1.48 -2.72
C TRP A 96 14.68 -2.58 -3.52
N ALA A 97 15.11 -2.88 -4.75
CA ALA A 97 14.52 -3.92 -5.58
C ALA A 97 14.96 -5.32 -5.14
N THR A 98 16.18 -5.46 -4.64
CA THR A 98 16.60 -6.72 -3.99
C THR A 98 15.75 -7.01 -2.75
N GLU A 99 15.45 -5.99 -1.95
CA GLU A 99 14.58 -6.16 -0.78
C GLU A 99 13.14 -6.50 -1.16
N ILE A 100 12.53 -5.80 -2.14
CA ILE A 100 11.15 -6.09 -2.54
C ILE A 100 11.02 -7.50 -3.16
N ARG A 101 12.04 -7.98 -3.89
CA ARG A 101 12.07 -9.37 -4.38
C ARG A 101 12.15 -10.38 -3.25
N ARG A 102 13.05 -10.16 -2.29
CA ARG A 102 13.20 -11.02 -1.11
C ARG A 102 11.88 -11.13 -0.35
N ARG A 103 11.19 -10.00 -0.15
CA ARG A 103 9.87 -9.95 0.49
C ARG A 103 8.78 -10.62 -0.34
N SER A 104 8.80 -10.43 -1.64
CA SER A 104 7.86 -11.09 -2.56
C SER A 104 8.00 -12.61 -2.53
N ALA A 105 9.21 -13.13 -2.38
CA ALA A 105 9.44 -14.57 -2.20
C ALA A 105 8.90 -15.08 -0.85
N GLU A 106 9.03 -14.30 0.25
CA GLU A 106 8.41 -14.64 1.54
C GLU A 106 6.89 -14.76 1.42
N PHE A 107 6.26 -13.76 0.81
CA PHE A 107 4.83 -13.75 0.55
C PHE A 107 4.38 -14.90 -0.35
N MET A 108 5.14 -15.20 -1.40
CA MET A 108 4.85 -16.32 -2.31
C MET A 108 4.83 -17.65 -1.56
N ARG A 109 5.78 -17.89 -0.64
CA ARG A 109 5.78 -19.08 0.22
C ARG A 109 4.54 -19.17 1.12
N CYS A 110 4.10 -18.06 1.71
CA CYS A 110 2.85 -18.06 2.50
C CYS A 110 1.64 -18.45 1.66
N LEU A 111 1.57 -17.99 0.39
CA LEU A 111 0.50 -18.37 -0.54
C LEU A 111 0.57 -19.83 -0.99
N GLU A 112 1.77 -20.39 -1.12
CA GLU A 112 1.98 -21.81 -1.44
C GLU A 112 1.58 -22.72 -0.28
N LEU A 113 1.89 -22.32 0.95
CA LEU A 113 1.48 -23.02 2.17
C LEU A 113 -0.01 -22.81 2.52
N GLY A 114 -0.71 -21.93 1.81
CA GLY A 114 -2.13 -21.64 1.99
C GLY A 114 -2.49 -20.98 3.33
N THR A 115 -1.50 -20.56 4.13
CA THR A 115 -1.71 -20.00 5.47
C THR A 115 -0.71 -18.87 5.75
N GLY A 116 -1.07 -17.98 6.68
CA GLY A 116 -0.15 -16.96 7.19
C GLY A 116 0.08 -15.74 6.30
N PHE A 117 -0.48 -15.68 5.09
CA PHE A 117 -0.29 -14.54 4.18
C PHE A 117 -0.80 -13.22 4.78
N GLU A 118 -2.04 -13.19 5.27
CA GLU A 118 -2.62 -11.99 5.90
C GLU A 118 -1.84 -11.56 7.15
N ALA A 119 -1.40 -12.54 7.95
CA ALA A 119 -0.60 -12.30 9.15
C ALA A 119 0.76 -11.68 8.79
N GLU A 120 1.46 -12.20 7.79
CA GLU A 120 2.75 -11.64 7.34
C GLU A 120 2.60 -10.23 6.75
N VAL A 121 1.50 -9.97 6.02
CA VAL A 121 1.18 -8.61 5.55
C VAL A 121 0.97 -7.68 6.74
N MET A 122 0.19 -8.12 7.74
CA MET A 122 -0.06 -7.33 8.94
C MET A 122 1.22 -7.07 9.74
N ASP A 123 2.08 -8.06 9.90
CA ASP A 123 3.34 -7.92 10.62
C ASP A 123 4.33 -7.03 9.87
N THR A 124 4.31 -7.05 8.53
CA THR A 124 5.02 -6.08 7.71
C THR A 124 4.56 -4.65 7.98
N VAL A 125 3.25 -4.42 8.06
CA VAL A 125 2.70 -3.10 8.40
C VAL A 125 3.10 -2.69 9.83
N LYS A 126 3.04 -3.60 10.80
CA LYS A 126 3.46 -3.34 12.19
C LYS A 126 4.93 -2.95 12.28
N ARG A 127 5.83 -3.69 11.60
CA ARG A 127 7.27 -3.37 11.56
C ARG A 127 7.53 -1.99 10.94
N ALA A 128 6.87 -1.67 9.83
CA ALA A 128 6.98 -0.37 9.19
C ALA A 128 6.46 0.78 10.07
N ARG A 129 5.38 0.55 10.83
CA ARG A 129 4.87 1.54 11.80
C ARG A 129 5.86 1.76 12.94
N ALA A 130 6.41 0.68 13.49
CA ALA A 130 7.40 0.75 14.56
C ALA A 130 8.66 1.53 14.14
N SER A 131 9.16 1.31 12.91
CA SER A 131 10.32 2.06 12.40
C SER A 131 10.06 3.55 12.21
N LEU A 132 8.79 3.95 12.11
CA LEU A 132 8.35 5.35 12.02
C LEU A 132 7.97 5.94 13.40
N GLY A 133 8.15 5.19 14.50
CA GLY A 133 7.74 5.62 15.84
C GLY A 133 6.22 5.68 16.04
N LEU A 134 5.44 5.00 15.20
CA LEU A 134 3.99 4.94 15.29
C LEU A 134 3.54 3.72 16.11
N SER A 135 2.45 3.87 16.87
CA SER A 135 1.86 2.76 17.63
C SER A 135 1.47 1.59 16.73
N THR A 136 1.59 0.36 17.21
CA THR A 136 1.06 -0.83 16.52
C THR A 136 -0.47 -0.74 16.40
N LEU A 137 -1.01 -1.16 15.25
CA LEU A 137 -2.46 -1.24 14.98
C LEU A 137 -3.17 -2.19 15.96
#